data_AF-A0AAE8FNW8-F1
#
_entry.id   AF-A0AAE8FNW8-F1
#
_cell.length_a   1.000
_cell.length_b   1.000
_cell.length_c   1.000
_cell.angle_alpha   90.00
_cell.angle_beta   90.00
_cell.angle_gamma   90.00
#
_symmetry.space_group_name_H-M   'P 1'
#
loop_
_entity.id
_entity.type
_entity.pdbx_description
1 polymer ?
#
loop_
_entity_poly.entity_id
_entity_poly.type
_entity_poly.pdbx_seq_one_letter_code
_entity_poly.pdbx_strand_id
1 'polypeptide(L)'
;FLEIEKINRNFNVRNKEVLYKSGITCSSMGVSFNACILPKNSTFGVNPNIICESEEVWWLLAYLNSSLVTYLVRGALIRSNMITSGYVSRIPLLSFTKEERTRLSNLAKKAYKLRKQNSSIETELCHIDNIVNHVAKISNNSKDLISNFKKYLVEVT
;
A
#
# COMPACT_ATOMS: atom_id res chain seq x y z
N PHE A 1 27.44 3.33 3.93
CA PHE A 1 27.20 3.74 2.53
C PHE A 1 27.24 5.26 2.36
N LEU A 2 26.60 6.07 3.21
CA LEU A 2 26.70 7.55 3.13
C LEU A 2 28.15 8.06 3.28
N GLU A 3 28.91 7.52 4.25
CA GLU A 3 30.33 7.86 4.39
C GLU A 3 31.18 7.41 3.18
N ILE A 4 30.77 6.33 2.51
CA ILE A 4 31.47 5.81 1.33
C ILE A 4 31.29 6.76 0.14
N GLU A 5 30.08 7.31 -0.07
CA GLU A 5 29.81 8.30 -1.12
C GLU A 5 30.66 9.57 -0.95
N LYS A 6 30.91 10.01 0.29
CA LYS A 6 31.75 11.20 0.55
C LYS A 6 33.18 11.04 0.05
N ILE A 7 33.69 9.80 0.03
CA ILE A 7 35.08 9.49 -0.30
C ILE A 7 35.21 8.98 -1.74
N ASN A 8 34.20 8.27 -2.26
CA ASN A 8 34.18 7.72 -3.61
C ASN A 8 33.15 8.43 -4.49
N ARG A 9 33.62 9.32 -5.38
CA ARG A 9 32.78 10.06 -6.33
C ARG A 9 31.98 9.20 -7.30
N ASN A 10 32.39 7.95 -7.53
CA ASN A 10 31.68 6.99 -8.39
C ASN A 10 30.59 6.20 -7.64
N PHE A 11 30.53 6.31 -6.31
CA PHE A 11 29.50 5.67 -5.50
C PHE A 11 28.42 6.69 -5.14
N ASN A 12 27.32 6.72 -5.91
CA ASN A 12 26.21 7.63 -5.67
C ASN A 12 25.10 6.98 -4.84
N VAL A 13 24.67 7.65 -3.77
CA VAL A 13 23.50 7.26 -2.99
C VAL A 13 22.34 8.15 -3.40
N ARG A 14 21.30 7.53 -3.94
CA ARG A 14 20.08 8.23 -4.38
C ARG A 14 19.14 8.51 -3.21
N ASN A 15 18.28 9.52 -3.35
CA ASN A 15 17.16 9.83 -2.45
C ASN A 15 17.58 9.99 -0.97
N LYS A 16 18.72 10.62 -0.73
CA LYS A 16 19.32 10.78 0.62
C LYS A 16 18.41 11.53 1.58
N GLU A 17 17.69 12.50 1.05
CA GLU A 17 16.75 13.37 1.75
C GLU A 17 15.51 12.65 2.29
N VAL A 18 15.23 11.43 1.83
CA VAL A 18 14.12 10.60 2.31
C VAL A 18 14.56 9.35 3.05
N LEU A 19 15.87 9.06 3.12
CA LEU A 19 16.39 7.99 3.98
C LEU A 19 15.99 8.23 5.43
N TYR A 20 15.72 7.13 6.15
CA TYR A 20 15.38 7.13 7.58
C TYR A 20 14.03 7.80 7.94
N LYS A 21 13.31 8.36 6.97
CA LYS A 21 11.95 8.86 7.17
C LYS A 21 10.93 7.71 7.23
N SER A 22 9.85 7.92 7.97
CA SER A 22 8.74 6.96 8.04
C SER A 22 7.73 7.16 6.91
N GLY A 23 6.89 6.15 6.72
CA GLY A 23 5.79 6.23 5.76
C GLY A 23 5.20 4.86 5.45
N ILE A 24 4.97 4.61 4.16
CA ILE A 24 4.45 3.34 3.64
C ILE A 24 5.43 2.82 2.58
N THR A 25 5.73 1.54 2.63
CA THR A 25 6.44 0.81 1.56
C THR A 25 5.46 -0.13 0.85
N CYS A 26 5.46 -0.11 -0.47
CA CYS A 26 4.57 -0.93 -1.29
C CYS A 26 5.34 -2.08 -1.93
N SER A 27 4.62 -3.14 -2.33
CA SER A 27 5.24 -4.20 -3.12
C SER A 27 5.78 -3.66 -4.45
N SER A 28 6.99 -4.10 -4.81
CA SER A 28 7.60 -3.80 -6.12
C SER A 28 7.44 -4.96 -7.07
N MET A 29 7.80 -6.16 -6.62
CA MET A 29 7.63 -7.41 -7.34
C MET A 29 6.67 -8.30 -6.56
N GLY A 30 6.04 -9.24 -7.25
CA GLY A 30 5.12 -10.21 -6.66
C GLY A 30 3.82 -10.29 -7.43
N VAL A 31 2.91 -11.14 -6.97
CA VAL A 31 1.60 -11.38 -7.59
C VAL A 31 0.57 -10.38 -7.05
N SER A 32 0.48 -10.22 -5.73
CA SER A 32 -0.40 -9.24 -5.08
C SER A 32 0.22 -7.84 -4.97
N PHE A 33 -0.63 -6.81 -4.88
CA PHE A 33 -0.23 -5.48 -4.42
C PHE A 33 -0.52 -5.38 -2.94
N ASN A 34 0.51 -5.10 -2.13
CA ASN A 34 0.38 -4.91 -0.69
C ASN A 34 1.16 -3.68 -0.26
N ALA A 35 0.75 -3.07 0.85
CA ALA A 35 1.43 -1.95 1.46
C ALA A 35 1.68 -2.22 2.95
N CYS A 36 2.85 -1.83 3.45
CA CYS A 36 3.28 -1.99 4.83
C CYS A 36 3.79 -0.66 5.39
N ILE A 37 3.77 -0.52 6.71
CA ILE A 37 4.43 0.62 7.38
C ILE A 37 5.94 0.57 7.08
N LEU A 38 6.49 1.69 6.62
CA LEU A 38 7.92 1.98 6.60
C LEU A 38 8.29 2.63 7.95
N PRO A 39 9.01 1.93 8.84
CA PRO A 39 9.35 2.49 10.15
C PRO A 39 10.33 3.67 10.04
N LYS A 40 10.29 4.56 11.02
CA LYS A 40 11.33 5.58 11.18
C LYS A 40 12.70 4.92 11.38
N ASN A 41 13.77 5.59 10.96
CA ASN A 41 15.15 5.10 11.05
C ASN A 41 15.41 3.80 10.26
N SER A 42 14.58 3.49 9.27
CA SER A 42 14.78 2.37 8.36
C SER A 42 15.31 2.82 7.00
N THR A 43 15.92 1.88 6.28
CA THR A 43 16.26 2.05 4.85
C THR A 43 15.27 1.25 4.01
N PHE A 44 15.19 1.56 2.73
CA PHE A 44 14.32 0.88 1.78
C PHE A 44 15.05 0.60 0.48
N GLY A 45 14.65 -0.47 -0.20
CA GLY A 45 15.20 -0.86 -1.48
C GLY A 45 14.50 -0.15 -2.64
N VAL A 46 14.37 -0.86 -3.76
CA VAL A 46 13.73 -0.37 -5.00
C VAL A 46 12.20 -0.22 -4.90
N ASN A 47 11.62 -0.60 -3.76
CA ASN A 47 10.19 -0.52 -3.52
C ASN A 47 9.66 0.91 -3.67
N PRO A 48 8.44 1.08 -4.22
CA PRO A 48 7.74 2.35 -4.12
C PRO A 48 7.51 2.70 -2.65
N ASN A 49 7.90 3.90 -2.23
CA ASN A 49 7.66 4.39 -0.88
C ASN A 49 6.86 5.69 -0.92
N ILE A 50 5.93 5.83 0.01
CA ILE A 50 5.17 7.05 0.26
C ILE A 50 5.63 7.58 1.60
N ILE A 51 6.37 8.69 1.61
CA ILE A 51 6.89 9.29 2.83
C ILE A 51 5.79 10.12 3.49
N CYS A 52 5.41 9.75 4.71
CA CYS A 52 4.34 10.40 5.47
C CYS A 52 4.58 10.18 6.96
N GLU A 53 4.75 11.27 7.71
CA GLU A 53 5.01 11.23 9.16
C GLU A 53 3.76 11.55 10.00
N SER A 54 2.59 11.61 9.38
CA SER A 54 1.33 11.93 10.05
C SER A 54 0.53 10.69 10.45
N GLU A 55 -0.41 10.86 11.37
CA GLU A 55 -1.41 9.82 11.70
C GLU A 55 -2.29 9.43 10.50
N GLU A 56 -2.28 10.22 9.42
CA GLU A 56 -2.97 9.91 8.17
C GLU A 56 -2.39 8.69 7.44
N VAL A 57 -1.16 8.28 7.80
CA VAL A 57 -0.52 7.08 7.27
C VAL A 57 -1.41 5.85 7.44
N TRP A 58 -2.21 5.78 8.50
CA TRP A 58 -3.02 4.59 8.81
C TRP A 58 -4.23 4.43 7.91
N TRP A 59 -4.97 5.51 7.61
CA TRP A 59 -6.09 5.39 6.67
C TRP A 59 -5.59 5.11 5.26
N LEU A 60 -4.45 5.71 4.88
CA LEU A 60 -3.83 5.47 3.59
C LEU A 60 -3.34 4.02 3.47
N LEU A 61 -2.76 3.47 4.54
CA LEU A 61 -2.38 2.06 4.61
C LEU A 61 -3.59 1.13 4.42
N ALA A 62 -4.72 1.42 5.07
CA ALA A 62 -5.96 0.67 4.85
C ALA A 62 -6.41 0.77 3.39
N TYR A 63 -6.49 1.99 2.83
CA TYR A 63 -6.91 2.20 1.46
C TYR A 63 -6.05 1.43 0.46
N LEU A 64 -4.73 1.51 0.58
CA LEU A 64 -3.78 0.84 -0.33
C LEU A 64 -3.88 -0.69 -0.28
N ASN A 65 -4.30 -1.27 0.86
CA ASN A 65 -4.50 -2.71 1.00
C ASN A 65 -5.92 -3.19 0.67
N SER A 66 -6.79 -2.29 0.16
CA SER A 66 -8.10 -2.69 -0.33
C SER A 66 -8.01 -3.51 -1.62
N SER A 67 -9.02 -4.34 -1.84
CA SER A 67 -9.19 -5.13 -3.06
C SER A 67 -9.34 -4.24 -4.29
N LEU A 68 -9.98 -3.07 -4.15
CA LEU A 68 -10.08 -2.08 -5.21
C LEU A 68 -8.70 -1.58 -5.65
N VAL A 69 -7.82 -1.20 -4.72
CA VAL A 69 -6.47 -0.73 -5.08
C VAL A 69 -5.64 -1.85 -5.69
N THR A 70 -5.74 -3.09 -5.18
CA THR A 70 -5.11 -4.25 -5.82
C THR A 70 -5.56 -4.39 -7.27
N TYR A 71 -6.87 -4.32 -7.53
CA TYR A 71 -7.43 -4.38 -8.89
C TYR A 71 -6.96 -3.22 -9.77
N LEU A 72 -6.94 -1.98 -9.25
CA LEU A 72 -6.47 -0.82 -10.00
C LEU A 72 -5.00 -0.98 -10.40
N VAL A 73 -4.14 -1.36 -9.45
CA VAL A 73 -2.71 -1.51 -9.72
C VAL A 73 -2.45 -2.68 -10.66
N ARG A 74 -3.00 -3.86 -10.38
CA ARG A 74 -2.69 -5.12 -11.09
C ARG A 74 -3.53 -5.40 -12.32
N GLY A 75 -4.80 -5.00 -12.30
CA GLY A 75 -5.75 -5.26 -13.38
C GLY A 75 -5.86 -4.12 -14.39
N ALA A 76 -5.58 -2.87 -13.99
CA ALA A 76 -5.80 -1.70 -14.85
C ALA A 76 -4.52 -0.93 -15.21
N LEU A 77 -3.67 -0.61 -14.22
CA LEU A 77 -2.53 0.30 -14.42
C LEU A 77 -1.27 -0.40 -14.93
N ILE A 78 -0.98 -1.61 -14.46
CA ILE A 78 0.27 -2.32 -14.77
C ILE A 78 0.09 -3.33 -15.91
N ARG A 79 1.08 -3.41 -16.81
CA ARG A 79 1.18 -4.45 -17.85
C ARG A 79 2.36 -5.41 -17.64
N SER A 80 3.02 -5.33 -16.49
CA SER A 80 4.21 -6.11 -16.14
C SER A 80 4.15 -6.56 -14.67
N ASN A 81 5.14 -7.32 -14.23
CA ASN A 81 5.23 -7.76 -12.83
C ASN A 81 5.86 -6.73 -11.89
N MET A 82 6.47 -5.67 -12.43
CA MET A 82 7.21 -4.65 -11.67
C MET A 82 6.38 -3.39 -11.41
N ILE A 83 5.97 -3.22 -10.17
CA ILE A 83 5.34 -2.02 -9.63
C ILE A 83 6.43 -1.03 -9.25
N THR A 84 6.39 0.13 -9.91
CA THR A 84 7.28 1.26 -9.68
C THR A 84 6.53 2.41 -9.02
N SER A 85 7.26 3.39 -8.49
CA SER A 85 6.69 4.60 -7.91
C SER A 85 5.78 5.35 -8.88
N GLY A 86 6.04 5.28 -10.18
CA GLY A 86 5.19 5.89 -11.21
C GLY A 86 3.81 5.24 -11.34
N TYR A 87 3.65 3.95 -11.04
CA TYR A 87 2.32 3.34 -10.99
C TYR A 87 1.60 3.67 -9.68
N VAL A 88 2.32 3.61 -8.56
CA VAL A 88 1.77 3.93 -7.24
C VAL A 88 1.30 5.39 -7.17
N SER A 89 2.02 6.32 -7.81
CA SER A 89 1.61 7.75 -7.85
C SER A 89 0.37 8.02 -8.69
N ARG A 90 -0.09 7.06 -9.51
CA ARG A 90 -1.31 7.16 -10.33
C ARG A 90 -2.51 6.48 -9.69
N ILE A 91 -2.36 5.87 -8.51
CA ILE A 91 -3.50 5.33 -7.76
C ILE A 91 -4.42 6.52 -7.42
N PRO A 92 -5.69 6.52 -7.86
CA PRO A 92 -6.59 7.61 -7.54
C PRO A 92 -6.83 7.67 -6.04
N LEU A 93 -6.85 8.87 -5.47
CA LEU A 93 -7.25 9.07 -4.07
C LEU A 93 -8.74 9.40 -4.04
N LEU A 94 -9.49 8.61 -3.26
CA LEU A 94 -10.92 8.86 -3.06
C LEU A 94 -11.13 9.97 -2.03
N SER A 95 -12.27 10.64 -2.14
CA SER A 95 -12.68 11.71 -1.22
C SER A 95 -13.38 11.11 0.00
N PHE A 96 -12.60 10.60 0.96
CA PHE A 96 -13.11 10.10 2.24
C PHE A 96 -13.49 11.23 3.19
N THR A 97 -14.58 11.08 3.93
CA THR A 97 -14.90 11.96 5.07
C THR A 97 -13.92 11.76 6.23
N LYS A 98 -13.95 12.66 7.21
CA LYS A 98 -13.11 12.54 8.41
C LYS A 98 -13.44 11.26 9.19
N GLU A 99 -14.72 10.94 9.33
CA GLU A 99 -15.21 9.76 10.03
C GLU A 99 -14.77 8.47 9.33
N GLU A 100 -14.82 8.44 8.00
CA GLU A 100 -14.36 7.32 7.19
C GLU A 100 -12.85 7.12 7.31
N ARG A 101 -12.05 8.21 7.24
CA ARG A 101 -10.61 8.14 7.49
C ARG A 101 -10.30 7.62 8.89
N THR A 102 -11.02 8.07 9.91
CA THR A 102 -10.85 7.57 11.28
C THR A 102 -11.17 6.07 11.38
N ARG A 103 -12.25 5.62 10.75
CA ARG A 103 -12.61 4.19 10.69
C ARG A 103 -11.53 3.36 10.00
N LEU A 104 -11.06 3.79 8.83
CA LEU A 104 -9.98 3.13 8.09
C LEU A 104 -8.68 3.07 8.91
N SER A 105 -8.29 4.18 9.55
CA SER A 105 -7.13 4.22 10.43
C SER A 105 -7.22 3.21 11.58
N ASN A 106 -8.39 3.08 12.21
CA ASN A 106 -8.60 2.14 13.30
C ASN A 106 -8.52 0.68 12.82
N LEU A 107 -9.11 0.38 11.66
CA LEU A 107 -9.01 -0.94 11.03
C LEU A 107 -7.55 -1.30 10.68
N ALA A 108 -6.80 -0.37 10.09
CA ALA A 108 -5.38 -0.57 9.77
C ALA A 108 -4.54 -0.82 11.03
N LYS A 109 -4.73 0.00 12.08
CA LYS A 109 -4.03 -0.18 13.36
C LYS A 109 -4.36 -1.53 13.99
N LYS A 110 -5.61 -1.98 13.92
CA LYS A 110 -6.05 -3.30 14.42
C LYS A 110 -5.41 -4.43 13.61
N ALA A 111 -5.51 -4.40 12.29
CA ALA A 111 -4.91 -5.38 11.39
C ALA A 111 -3.38 -5.48 11.60
N TYR A 112 -2.71 -4.35 11.78
CA TYR A 112 -1.27 -4.31 12.07
C TYR A 112 -0.91 -5.01 13.38
N LYS A 113 -1.69 -4.79 14.45
CA LYS A 113 -1.50 -5.49 15.74
C LYS A 113 -1.74 -6.99 15.63
N LEU A 114 -2.83 -7.39 14.98
CA LEU A 114 -3.16 -8.79 14.74
C LEU A 114 -2.07 -9.50 13.93
N ARG A 115 -1.57 -8.87 12.86
CA ARG A 115 -0.53 -9.45 12.03
C ARG A 115 0.79 -9.63 12.79
N LYS A 116 1.14 -8.71 13.69
CA LYS A 116 2.29 -8.88 14.60
C LYS A 116 2.15 -10.10 15.53
N GLN A 117 0.92 -10.51 15.81
CA GLN A 117 0.59 -11.69 16.62
C GLN A 117 0.36 -12.94 15.75
N ASN A 118 0.73 -12.90 14.45
CA ASN A 118 0.45 -13.95 13.46
C ASN A 118 -1.03 -14.33 13.35
N SER A 119 -1.93 -13.43 13.74
CA SER A 119 -3.37 -13.61 13.61
C SER A 119 -3.85 -13.23 12.21
N SER A 120 -4.96 -13.83 11.83
CA SER A 120 -5.73 -13.52 10.63
C SER A 120 -6.24 -12.07 10.67
N ILE A 121 -6.34 -11.43 9.49
CA ILE A 121 -6.74 -10.01 9.32
C ILE A 121 -7.88 -9.85 8.31
N GLU A 122 -8.47 -10.96 7.85
CA GLU A 122 -9.46 -11.03 6.78
C GLU A 122 -10.72 -10.23 7.14
N THR A 123 -11.12 -10.25 8.42
CA THR A 123 -12.24 -9.45 8.94
C THR A 123 -11.99 -7.96 8.77
N GLU A 124 -10.79 -7.47 9.14
CA GLU A 124 -10.41 -6.08 8.98
C GLU A 124 -10.35 -5.68 7.51
N LEU A 125 -9.78 -6.55 6.65
CA LEU A 125 -9.73 -6.32 5.20
C LEU A 125 -11.14 -6.26 4.59
N CYS A 126 -12.06 -7.12 5.01
CA CYS A 126 -13.45 -7.10 4.56
C CYS A 126 -14.14 -5.77 4.93
N HIS A 127 -13.95 -5.28 6.16
CA HIS A 127 -14.48 -3.97 6.56
C HIS A 127 -13.85 -2.80 5.79
N ILE A 128 -12.54 -2.86 5.53
CA ILE A 128 -11.85 -1.88 4.68
C ILE A 128 -12.48 -1.87 3.28
N ASP A 129 -12.66 -3.03 2.66
CA ASP A 129 -13.25 -3.16 1.32
C ASP A 129 -14.68 -2.62 1.27
N ASN A 130 -15.49 -2.86 2.31
CA ASN A 130 -16.84 -2.32 2.39
C ASN A 130 -16.85 -0.79 2.40
N ILE A 131 -15.98 -0.15 3.19
CA ILE A 131 -15.87 1.32 3.25
C ILE A 131 -15.37 1.86 1.91
N VAL A 132 -14.30 1.29 1.36
CA VAL A 132 -13.69 1.76 0.11
C VAL A 132 -14.67 1.62 -1.06
N ASN A 133 -15.34 0.48 -1.20
CA ASN A 133 -16.31 0.26 -2.26
C ASN A 133 -17.55 1.16 -2.14
N HIS A 134 -17.98 1.48 -0.91
CA HIS A 134 -19.05 2.43 -0.67
C HIS A 134 -18.67 3.83 -1.16
N VAL A 135 -17.51 4.33 -0.74
CA VAL A 135 -17.02 5.67 -1.12
C VAL A 135 -16.75 5.77 -2.62
N ALA A 136 -16.20 4.73 -3.22
CA ALA A 136 -15.97 4.65 -4.67
C ALA A 136 -17.26 4.42 -5.48
N LYS A 137 -18.43 4.24 -4.83
CA LYS A 137 -19.72 3.98 -5.47
C LYS A 137 -19.68 2.79 -6.43
N ILE A 138 -18.95 1.74 -6.05
CA ILE A 138 -18.76 0.54 -6.87
C ILE A 138 -20.04 -0.31 -6.81
N SER A 139 -20.54 -0.71 -7.98
CA SER A 139 -21.72 -1.58 -8.10
C SER A 139 -21.46 -2.98 -7.54
N ASN A 140 -22.49 -3.73 -7.12
CA ASN A 140 -22.30 -5.08 -6.61
C ASN A 140 -21.65 -6.02 -7.65
N ASN A 141 -22.06 -5.94 -8.92
CA ASN A 141 -21.44 -6.71 -9.99
C ASN A 141 -19.92 -6.40 -10.11
N SER A 142 -19.55 -5.13 -10.00
CA SER A 142 -18.13 -4.73 -10.01
C SER A 142 -17.38 -5.20 -8.75
N LYS A 143 -18.02 -5.23 -7.57
CA LYS A 143 -17.42 -5.78 -6.34
C LYS A 143 -17.10 -7.26 -6.52
N ASP A 144 -18.02 -8.02 -7.10
CA ASP A 144 -17.84 -9.46 -7.34
C ASP A 144 -16.68 -9.69 -8.33
N LEU A 145 -16.61 -8.90 -9.41
CA LEU A 145 -15.50 -8.94 -10.35
C LEU A 145 -14.16 -8.64 -9.67
N ILE A 146 -14.08 -7.58 -8.88
CA ILE A 146 -12.86 -7.18 -8.16
C ILE A 146 -12.44 -8.28 -7.16
N SER A 147 -13.39 -8.84 -6.42
CA SER A 147 -13.17 -9.92 -5.46
C SER A 147 -12.64 -11.18 -6.16
N ASN A 148 -13.29 -11.59 -7.25
CA ASN A 148 -12.86 -12.73 -8.06
C ASN A 148 -11.47 -12.48 -8.67
N PHE A 149 -11.22 -11.29 -9.23
CA PHE A 149 -9.90 -10.93 -9.75
C PHE A 149 -8.83 -11.11 -8.67
N LYS A 150 -9.03 -10.58 -7.46
CA LYS A 150 -8.07 -10.71 -6.36
C LYS A 150 -7.85 -12.16 -5.94
N LYS A 151 -8.93 -12.96 -5.87
CA LYS A 151 -8.86 -14.39 -5.54
C LYS A 151 -7.99 -15.14 -6.56
N TYR A 152 -8.31 -15.01 -7.84
CA TYR A 152 -7.61 -15.72 -8.92
C TYR A 152 -6.23 -15.17 -9.21
N LEU A 153 -5.95 -13.91 -8.87
CA LEU A 153 -4.62 -13.31 -9.03
C LEU A 153 -3.57 -14.17 -8.31
N VAL A 154 -3.87 -14.67 -7.11
CA VAL A 154 -2.95 -15.48 -6.28
C VAL A 154 -2.86 -16.95 -6.73
N GLU A 155 -3.85 -17.45 -7.48
CA GLU A 155 -3.92 -18.86 -7.90
C GLU A 155 -3.05 -19.20 -9.13
N VAL A 156 -2.50 -18.22 -9.86
CA VAL A 156 -1.71 -18.44 -11.09
C VAL A 156 -0.19 -18.60 -10.84
N THR A 157 0.22 -19.05 -9.65
CA THR A 157 1.63 -19.39 -9.36
C THR A 157 1.76 -20.74 -8.68
#